data_AF-A0A961HB57-F1
#
_entry.id   AF-A0A961HB57-F1
#
_cell.length_a   1.000
_cell.length_b   1.000
_cell.length_c   1.000
_cell.angle_alpha   90.00
_cell.angle_beta   90.00
_cell.angle_gamma   90.00
#
_symmetry.space_group_name_H-M   'P 1'
#
loop_
_entity.id
_entity.type
_entity.pdbx_description
1 polymer ?
#
loop_
_entity_poly.entity_id
_entity_poly.type
_entity_poly.pdbx_seq_one_letter_code
_entity_poly.pdbx_strand_id
1 'polypeptide(L)'
;MTNWETVEVPRGAYLGWGTKKGQHVTGKVLEYSPDGGTNFAGDPCPSATIELTEQAASFNKDGDRTDYPAGEIIQLNAGQVSLKRALRAADPSPGDLVKITLSNLAKTDKGTVKEFSIQIARGAGGAAKPKPAVSEVDDDSEPPF
;
A
#
# COMPACT_ATOMS: atom_id res chain seq x y z
N MET A 1 25.49 24.54 -14.35
CA MET A 1 25.20 24.18 -12.95
C MET A 1 23.98 23.30 -12.97
N THR A 2 24.08 22.06 -12.52
CA THR A 2 22.93 21.17 -12.39
C THR A 2 22.16 21.60 -11.14
N ASN A 3 20.89 21.97 -11.30
CA ASN A 3 20.00 22.23 -10.16
C ASN A 3 19.59 20.88 -9.57
N TRP A 4 19.92 20.68 -8.29
CA TRP A 4 19.50 19.50 -7.53
C TRP A 4 18.29 19.89 -6.70
N GLU A 5 17.16 19.25 -6.92
CA GLU A 5 15.94 19.42 -6.13
C GLU A 5 15.92 18.40 -4.99
N THR A 6 15.56 18.85 -3.79
CA THR A 6 15.32 17.94 -2.66
C THR A 6 13.89 17.41 -2.79
N VAL A 7 13.77 16.21 -3.33
CA VAL A 7 12.49 15.49 -3.38
C VAL A 7 12.24 14.86 -2.02
N GLU A 8 11.22 15.33 -1.31
CA GLU A 8 10.77 14.66 -0.08
C GLU A 8 10.12 13.33 -0.47
N VAL A 9 10.84 12.24 -0.24
CA VAL A 9 10.30 10.89 -0.48
C VAL A 9 9.39 10.54 0.70
N PRO A 10 8.06 10.53 0.52
CA PRO A 10 7.16 10.13 1.60
C PRO A 10 7.54 8.71 2.03
N ARG A 11 7.78 8.52 3.34
CA ARG A 11 7.93 7.17 3.90
C ARG A 11 6.64 6.43 3.58
N GLY A 12 6.70 5.46 2.67
CA GLY A 12 5.53 4.73 2.19
C GLY A 12 4.65 4.31 3.37
N ALA A 13 3.39 4.74 3.33
CA ALA A 13 2.43 4.44 4.38
C ALA A 13 2.21 2.92 4.44
N TYR A 14 2.60 2.27 5.54
CA TYR A 14 2.44 0.82 5.68
C TYR A 14 0.99 0.48 5.99
N LEU A 15 0.41 -0.40 5.17
CA LEU A 15 -0.94 -0.89 5.39
C LEU A 15 -0.96 -2.09 6.35
N GLY A 16 -1.66 -1.94 7.46
CA GLY A 16 -1.97 -2.98 8.42
C GLY A 16 -3.44 -3.42 8.39
N TRP A 17 -3.68 -4.69 8.70
CA TRP A 17 -5.01 -5.29 8.69
C TRP A 17 -5.56 -5.40 10.11
N GLY A 18 -6.77 -4.90 10.34
CA GLY A 18 -7.51 -5.07 11.58
C GLY A 18 -8.14 -6.46 11.70
N THR A 19 -9.15 -6.58 12.57
CA THR A 19 -9.91 -7.83 12.81
C THR A 19 -11.33 -7.78 12.23
N LYS A 20 -11.71 -6.67 11.60
CA LYS A 20 -13.04 -6.46 11.01
C LYS A 20 -13.09 -7.03 9.59
N LYS A 21 -13.96 -8.03 9.37
CA LYS A 21 -14.26 -8.55 8.02
C LYS A 21 -14.78 -7.42 7.12
N GLY A 22 -14.40 -7.45 5.85
CA GLY A 22 -14.78 -6.45 4.85
C GLY A 22 -13.86 -5.22 4.78
N GLN A 23 -12.84 -5.13 5.64
CA GLN A 23 -11.73 -4.19 5.38
C GLN A 23 -11.16 -4.50 4.00
N HIS A 24 -11.02 -3.50 3.17
CA HIS A 24 -10.47 -3.66 1.83
C HIS A 24 -9.54 -2.51 1.49
N VAL A 25 -8.69 -2.78 0.51
CA VAL A 25 -7.80 -1.83 -0.13
C VAL A 25 -7.94 -2.01 -1.61
N THR A 26 -8.36 -0.94 -2.28
CA THR A 26 -8.41 -0.88 -3.73
C THR A 26 -7.46 0.20 -4.20
N GLY A 27 -6.61 -0.17 -5.14
CA GLY A 27 -5.67 0.76 -5.68
C GLY A 27 -4.94 0.22 -6.89
N LYS A 28 -4.22 1.11 -7.54
CA LYS A 28 -3.38 0.81 -8.68
C LYS A 28 -2.04 0.32 -8.20
N VAL A 29 -1.57 -0.78 -8.78
CA VAL A 29 -0.24 -1.31 -8.54
C VAL A 29 0.76 -0.43 -9.29
N LEU A 30 1.66 0.20 -8.53
CA LEU A 30 2.78 0.96 -9.07
C LEU A 30 4.02 0.07 -9.21
N GLU A 31 4.24 -0.77 -8.21
CA GLU A 31 5.37 -1.70 -8.17
C GLU A 31 4.95 -2.98 -7.44
N TYR A 32 5.47 -4.11 -7.88
CA TYR A 32 5.31 -5.38 -7.20
C TYR A 32 6.64 -6.12 -7.17
N SER A 33 7.00 -6.63 -6.00
CA SER A 33 8.18 -7.46 -5.81
C SER A 33 7.82 -8.70 -4.99
N PRO A 34 8.01 -9.93 -5.51
CA PRO A 34 7.59 -11.17 -4.83
C PRO A 34 8.36 -11.47 -3.53
N ASP A 35 9.51 -10.82 -3.34
CA ASP A 35 10.40 -10.96 -2.18
C ASP A 35 10.95 -9.60 -1.70
N GLY A 36 10.30 -8.49 -2.07
CA GLY A 36 10.78 -7.13 -1.76
C GLY A 36 10.40 -6.60 -0.38
N GLY A 37 9.69 -7.39 0.42
CA GLY A 37 9.26 -7.01 1.78
C GLY A 37 9.71 -8.03 2.82
N THR A 38 9.51 -7.68 4.08
CA THR A 38 9.82 -8.57 5.21
C THR A 38 8.59 -8.67 6.11
N ASN A 39 8.26 -9.88 6.55
CA ASN A 39 7.19 -10.10 7.53
C ASN A 39 7.66 -9.72 8.95
N PHE A 40 6.78 -9.84 9.94
CA PHE A 40 7.13 -9.54 11.34
C PHE A 40 8.14 -10.51 11.98
N ALA A 41 8.38 -11.67 11.36
CA ALA A 41 9.34 -12.67 11.80
C ALA A 41 10.72 -12.50 11.13
N GLY A 42 10.87 -11.53 10.21
CA GLY A 42 12.12 -11.32 9.47
C GLY A 42 12.22 -12.12 8.15
N ASP A 43 11.19 -12.90 7.78
CA ASP A 43 11.21 -13.67 6.54
C ASP A 43 10.82 -12.81 5.33
N PRO A 44 11.42 -13.06 4.14
CA PRO A 44 11.02 -12.38 2.92
C PRO A 44 9.57 -12.68 2.55
N CYS A 45 8.86 -11.62 2.17
CA CYS A 45 7.48 -11.68 1.71
C CYS A 45 7.24 -10.76 0.50
N PRO A 46 6.19 -11.03 -0.29
CA PRO A 46 5.80 -10.14 -1.36
C PRO A 46 5.48 -8.74 -0.83
N SER A 47 5.81 -7.75 -1.65
CA SER A 47 5.63 -6.34 -1.38
C SER A 47 5.00 -5.70 -2.61
N ALA A 48 3.97 -4.88 -2.39
CA ALA A 48 3.33 -4.12 -3.46
C ALA A 48 3.20 -2.66 -3.05
N THR A 49 3.64 -1.77 -3.94
CA THR A 49 3.42 -0.34 -3.83
C THR A 49 2.13 -0.02 -4.57
N ILE A 50 1.15 0.50 -3.84
CA ILE A 50 -0.21 0.70 -4.34
C ILE A 50 -0.63 2.16 -4.16
N GLU A 51 -1.06 2.80 -5.25
CA GLU A 51 -1.74 4.10 -5.21
C GLU A 51 -3.22 3.86 -4.96
N LEU A 52 -3.75 4.33 -3.83
CA LEU A 52 -5.12 4.10 -3.44
C LEU A 52 -6.11 4.78 -4.40
N THR A 53 -7.12 4.04 -4.87
CA THR A 53 -8.22 4.65 -5.65
C THR A 53 -9.40 5.06 -4.78
N GLU A 54 -9.46 4.56 -3.54
CA GLU A 54 -10.45 4.90 -2.53
C GLU A 54 -9.80 4.96 -1.15
N GLN A 55 -10.50 5.55 -0.17
CA GLN A 55 -9.98 5.61 1.20
C GLN A 55 -9.74 4.20 1.77
N ALA A 56 -8.56 3.98 2.35
CA ALA A 56 -8.21 2.72 3.00
C ALA A 56 -7.96 2.93 4.49
N ALA A 57 -8.51 2.05 5.32
CA ALA A 57 -8.16 1.98 6.73
C ALA A 57 -6.96 1.06 6.94
N SER A 58 -6.01 1.49 7.77
CA SER A 58 -4.87 0.74 8.26
C SER A 58 -4.97 0.58 9.78
N PHE A 59 -4.51 -0.55 10.30
CA PHE A 59 -4.50 -0.82 11.73
C PHE A 59 -3.11 -1.27 12.16
N ASN A 60 -2.54 -0.62 13.17
CA ASN A 60 -1.26 -1.06 13.77
C ASN A 60 -1.47 -2.27 14.70
N LYS A 61 -0.40 -2.71 15.38
CA LYS A 61 -0.46 -3.84 16.33
C LYS A 61 -1.29 -3.53 17.57
N ASP A 62 -1.30 -2.27 17.99
CA ASP A 62 -2.05 -1.76 19.15
C ASP A 62 -3.55 -1.61 18.84
N GLY A 63 -3.93 -1.71 17.56
CA GLY A 63 -5.30 -1.59 17.09
C GLY A 63 -5.69 -0.16 16.70
N ASP A 64 -4.75 0.79 16.74
CA ASP A 64 -4.99 2.15 16.31
C ASP A 64 -5.26 2.18 14.82
N ARG A 65 -6.32 2.91 14.46
CA ARG A 65 -6.74 3.10 13.09
C ARG A 65 -6.07 4.34 12.50
N THR A 66 -5.52 4.19 11.31
CA THR A 66 -5.07 5.29 10.45
C THR A 66 -5.80 5.18 9.12
N ASP A 67 -6.45 6.26 8.69
CA ASP A 67 -7.12 6.30 7.39
C ASP A 67 -6.25 7.01 6.37
N TYR A 68 -6.08 6.39 5.21
CA TYR A 68 -5.35 6.93 4.07
C TYR A 68 -6.34 7.34 2.98
N PRO A 69 -6.33 8.59 2.51
CA PRO A 69 -7.24 9.05 1.47
C PRO A 69 -6.93 8.41 0.11
N ALA A 70 -7.87 8.51 -0.83
CA ALA A 70 -7.60 8.18 -2.22
C ALA A 70 -6.48 9.07 -2.78
N GLY A 71 -5.64 8.51 -3.66
CA GLY A 71 -4.44 9.13 -4.22
C GLY A 71 -3.18 8.96 -3.37
N GLU A 72 -3.31 8.44 -2.14
CA GLU A 72 -2.16 8.16 -1.28
C GLU A 72 -1.42 6.91 -1.77
N ILE A 73 -0.10 6.94 -1.70
CA ILE A 73 0.75 5.79 -2.06
C ILE A 73 1.09 5.02 -0.79
N ILE A 74 0.67 3.77 -0.75
CA ILE A 74 0.90 2.88 0.38
C ILE A 74 1.87 1.75 0.02
N GLN A 75 2.56 1.24 1.04
CA GLN A 75 3.32 0.00 0.97
C GLN A 75 2.51 -1.14 1.60
N LEU A 76 2.28 -2.20 0.84
CA LEU A 76 1.66 -3.43 1.31
C LEU A 76 2.68 -4.55 1.39
N ASN A 77 3.04 -4.96 2.60
CA ASN A 77 3.83 -6.17 2.84
C ASN A 77 2.90 -7.36 3.11
N ALA A 78 2.93 -8.36 2.24
CA ALA A 78 2.11 -9.57 2.33
C ALA A 78 2.72 -10.59 3.31
N GLY A 79 2.85 -10.22 4.59
CA GLY A 79 3.42 -11.10 5.62
C GLY A 79 2.48 -12.20 6.12
N GLN A 80 1.17 -12.06 5.90
CA GLN A 80 0.16 -13.06 6.28
C GLN A 80 0.14 -14.23 5.30
N VAL A 81 0.06 -15.47 5.77
CA VAL A 81 0.18 -16.68 4.92
C VAL A 81 -0.83 -16.68 3.76
N SER A 82 -2.09 -16.37 4.04
CA SER A 82 -3.14 -16.29 2.99
C SER A 82 -2.86 -15.16 1.99
N LEU A 83 -2.49 -13.97 2.49
CA LEU A 83 -2.18 -12.82 1.63
C LEU A 83 -0.93 -13.07 0.76
N LYS A 84 0.12 -13.68 1.32
CA LYS A 84 1.34 -14.07 0.60
C LYS A 84 1.01 -14.99 -0.56
N ARG A 85 0.20 -16.03 -0.32
CA ARG A 85 -0.22 -16.98 -1.36
C ARG A 85 -1.09 -16.31 -2.42
N ALA A 86 -2.08 -15.52 -1.99
CA ALA A 86 -2.99 -14.84 -2.89
C ALA A 86 -2.24 -13.85 -3.79
N LEU A 87 -1.35 -13.01 -3.23
CA LEU A 87 -0.64 -11.98 -4.00
C LEU A 87 0.38 -12.61 -4.96
N ARG A 88 1.06 -13.70 -4.57
CA ARG A 88 1.94 -14.45 -5.48
C ARG A 88 1.17 -15.12 -6.61
N ALA A 89 0.03 -15.74 -6.32
CA ALA A 89 -0.81 -16.35 -7.35
C ALA A 89 -1.42 -15.31 -8.29
N ALA A 90 -1.72 -14.13 -7.75
CA ALA A 90 -2.29 -13.03 -8.51
C ALA A 90 -1.23 -12.30 -9.34
N ASP A 91 0.06 -12.40 -9.02
CA ASP A 91 1.19 -11.83 -9.77
C ASP A 91 0.88 -10.45 -10.40
N PRO A 92 0.59 -9.42 -9.57
CA PRO A 92 0.18 -8.12 -10.06
C PRO A 92 1.32 -7.43 -10.81
N SER A 93 0.98 -6.79 -11.93
CA SER A 93 1.92 -5.99 -12.71
C SER A 93 1.67 -4.49 -12.48
N PRO A 94 2.70 -3.64 -12.61
CA PRO A 94 2.51 -2.20 -12.66
C PRO A 94 1.43 -1.80 -13.68
N GLY A 95 0.48 -0.96 -13.27
CA GLY A 95 -0.68 -0.55 -14.07
C GLY A 95 -1.94 -1.41 -13.89
N ASP A 96 -1.87 -2.49 -13.12
CA ASP A 96 -3.05 -3.25 -12.72
C ASP A 96 -3.83 -2.52 -11.62
N LEU A 97 -5.15 -2.70 -11.62
CA LEU A 97 -5.99 -2.29 -10.49
C LEU A 97 -6.23 -3.52 -9.61
N VAL A 98 -5.83 -3.45 -8.34
CA VAL A 98 -6.00 -4.53 -7.37
C VAL A 98 -6.99 -4.13 -6.28
N LYS A 99 -7.87 -5.05 -5.93
CA LYS A 99 -8.73 -4.98 -4.75
C LYS A 99 -8.45 -6.14 -3.84
N ILE A 100 -7.97 -5.85 -2.63
CA ILE A 100 -7.62 -6.84 -1.61
C ILE A 100 -8.61 -6.66 -0.47
N THR A 101 -9.34 -7.71 -0.13
CA THR A 101 -10.35 -7.67 0.94
C THR A 101 -10.03 -8.71 1.99
N LEU A 102 -10.11 -8.33 3.27
CA LEU A 102 -10.14 -9.25 4.40
C LEU A 102 -11.51 -9.95 4.43
N SER A 103 -11.59 -11.09 3.76
CA SER A 103 -12.85 -11.79 3.52
C SER A 103 -13.30 -12.58 4.75
N ASN A 104 -12.35 -13.19 5.46
CA ASN A 104 -12.68 -14.07 6.57
C ASN A 104 -11.59 -14.10 7.65
N LEU A 105 -11.98 -14.53 8.84
CA LEU A 105 -11.09 -14.85 9.95
C LEU A 105 -11.38 -16.30 10.34
N ALA A 106 -10.53 -17.21 9.89
CA ALA A 106 -10.63 -18.63 10.19
C ALA A 106 -9.97 -18.90 11.55
N LYS A 107 -10.72 -19.49 12.49
CA LYS A 107 -10.13 -20.00 13.73
C LYS A 107 -9.47 -21.34 13.43
N THR A 108 -8.23 -21.50 13.89
CA THR A 108 -7.44 -22.72 13.80
C THR A 108 -6.92 -23.08 15.19
N ASP A 109 -6.44 -24.30 15.37
CA ASP A 109 -5.87 -24.76 16.65
C ASP A 109 -4.66 -23.92 17.11
N LYS A 110 -4.04 -23.19 16.18
CA LYS A 110 -2.87 -22.31 16.41
C LYS A 110 -3.22 -20.82 16.48
N GLY A 111 -4.51 -20.47 16.45
CA GLY A 111 -4.99 -19.10 16.52
C GLY A 111 -5.88 -18.69 15.34
N THR A 112 -6.07 -17.38 15.18
CA THR A 112 -6.93 -16.83 14.12
C THR A 112 -6.12 -16.48 12.88
N VAL A 113 -6.44 -17.11 11.76
CA VAL A 113 -5.85 -16.84 10.44
C VAL A 113 -6.75 -15.88 9.68
N LYS A 114 -6.17 -14.81 9.16
CA LYS A 114 -6.85 -13.86 8.26
C LYS A 114 -6.81 -14.41 6.84
N GLU A 115 -7.97 -14.49 6.21
CA GLU A 115 -8.12 -14.94 4.82
C GLU A 115 -8.46 -13.76 3.93
N PHE A 116 -7.78 -13.67 2.79
CA PHE A 116 -7.88 -12.54 1.89
C PHE A 116 -8.37 -12.98 0.50
N SER A 117 -9.29 -12.22 -0.07
CA SER A 117 -9.67 -12.31 -1.47
C SER A 117 -9.00 -11.19 -2.25
N ILE A 118 -8.38 -11.53 -3.37
CA ILE A 118 -7.76 -10.58 -4.29
C ILE A 118 -8.53 -10.61 -5.61
N GLN A 119 -8.93 -9.43 -6.07
CA GLN A 119 -9.49 -9.21 -7.41
C GLN A 119 -8.53 -8.30 -8.17
N ILE A 120 -8.19 -8.65 -9.41
CA ILE A 120 -7.32 -7.84 -10.26
C ILE A 120 -8.04 -7.52 -11.57
N ALA A 121 -8.10 -6.24 -11.92
CA ALA A 121 -8.44 -5.79 -13.26
C ALA A 121 -7.13 -5.40 -13.98
N ARG A 122 -6.70 -6.27 -14.89
CA ARG A 122 -5.41 -6.15 -15.59
C ARG A 122 -5.37 -4.92 -16.49
N GLY A 123 -4.34 -4.09 -16.35
CA GLY A 123 -4.15 -2.86 -17.12
C GLY A 123 -5.19 -1.75 -16.88
N ALA A 124 -6.15 -1.95 -15.98
CA ALA A 124 -7.23 -1.00 -15.72
C ALA A 124 -6.82 0.19 -14.85
N GLY A 125 -5.63 0.14 -14.22
CA GLY A 125 -5.09 1.24 -13.42
C GLY A 125 -4.52 2.39 -14.26
N GLY A 126 -4.38 2.20 -15.59
CA GLY A 126 -3.79 3.19 -16.51
C GLY A 126 -2.30 3.43 -16.27
N ALA A 127 -1.65 4.27 -17.10
CA ALA A 127 -0.26 4.68 -16.88
C ALA A 127 -0.14 5.42 -15.54
N ALA A 128 0.85 5.08 -14.69
CA ALA A 128 1.14 5.82 -13.45
C ALA A 128 1.25 7.30 -13.79
N LYS A 129 0.32 8.13 -13.29
CA LYS A 129 0.45 9.57 -13.46
C LYS A 129 1.54 9.99 -12.47
N PRO A 130 2.62 10.65 -12.91
CA PRO A 130 3.53 11.28 -11.97
C PRO A 130 2.69 12.24 -11.10
N LYS A 131 2.87 12.14 -9.78
CA LYS A 131 2.23 13.01 -8.79
C LYS A 131 2.46 14.46 -9.23
N PRO A 132 1.41 15.32 -9.30
CA PRO A 132 1.63 16.73 -9.59
C PRO A 132 2.51 17.30 -8.48
N ALA A 133 3.63 17.91 -8.86
CA ALA A 133 4.42 18.72 -7.96
C ALA A 133 3.50 19.82 -7.41
N VAL A 134 3.38 19.88 -6.09
CA VAL A 134 2.76 21.01 -5.41
C VAL A 134 3.66 22.22 -5.66
N SER A 135 3.33 22.99 -6.69
CA SER A 135 3.75 24.38 -6.79
C SER A 135 2.95 25.15 -5.76
N GLU A 136 3.52 25.43 -4.59
CA GLU A 136 3.07 26.55 -3.79
C GLU A 136 4.00 27.73 -4.05
N VAL A 137 3.34 28.81 -4.45
CA VAL A 137 3.85 30.06 -5.01
C VAL A 137 4.47 30.96 -3.94
N ASP A 138 5.52 31.68 -4.35
CA ASP A 138 6.16 32.83 -3.69
C ASP A 138 5.21 33.75 -2.90
N ASP A 139 5.64 34.17 -1.70
CA ASP A 139 5.36 35.51 -1.16
C ASP A 139 6.58 36.01 -0.35
N ASP A 140 7.41 36.79 -1.05
CA ASP A 140 8.06 38.04 -0.65
C ASP A 140 8.30 38.32 0.85
N SER A 141 9.56 38.29 1.29
CA SER A 141 10.19 39.36 2.10
C SER A 141 11.66 39.03 2.45
N GLU A 142 12.54 39.95 2.04
CA GLU A 142 13.99 40.01 2.25
C GLU A 142 14.46 39.98 3.74
N PRO A 143 15.78 39.83 4.01
CA PRO A 143 16.34 39.25 5.24
C PRO A 143 16.66 40.29 6.33
N PRO A 144 17.24 39.85 7.47
CA PRO A 144 18.40 40.57 7.97
C PRO A 144 19.58 39.66 8.41
N PHE A 145 20.74 39.98 7.81
CA PHE A 145 22.15 39.85 8.23
C PHE A 145 22.70 38.51 8.73
#